data_AF-A0A3V0PME4-F1
#
_entry.id   AF-A0A3V0PME4-F1
#
_cell.length_a   1.000
_cell.length_b   1.000
_cell.length_c   1.000
_cell.angle_alpha   90.00
_cell.angle_beta   90.00
_cell.angle_gamma   90.00
#
_symmetry.space_group_name_H-M   'P 1'
#
loop_
_entity.id
_entity.type
_entity.pdbx_description
1 polymer ?
#
loop_
_entity_poly.entity_id
_entity_poly.type
_entity_poly.pdbx_seq_one_letter_code
_entity_poly.pdbx_strand_id
1 'polypeptide(L)' 'MAQVINTNSLSLLTQNNLNKSQSALGTAIERLSSGLRINSAKDDAAGQAIANRFT' A
#
# COMPACT_ATOMS: atom_id res chain seq x y z
N MET A 1 35.91 -0.99 9.37
CA MET A 1 34.89 -2.05 9.20
C MET A 1 33.72 -1.71 10.11
N ALA A 2 32.54 -1.42 9.56
CA ALA A 2 31.38 -1.02 10.36
C ALA A 2 30.87 -2.24 11.15
N GLN A 3 31.08 -2.20 12.47
CA GLN A 3 30.59 -3.20 13.42
C GLN A 3 29.05 -3.16 13.46
N VAL A 4 28.40 -4.15 12.85
CA VAL A 4 26.96 -4.41 13.03
C VAL A 4 26.80 -5.22 14.31
N ILE A 5 26.92 -4.56 15.47
CA ILE A 5 26.84 -5.26 16.77
C ILE A 5 25.43 -5.27 17.35
N ASN A 6 24.58 -4.28 17.04
CA ASN A 6 23.24 -4.19 17.66
C ASN A 6 22.08 -3.80 16.72
N THR A 7 22.31 -3.22 15.54
CA THR A 7 21.25 -2.90 14.58
C THR A 7 21.79 -2.95 13.16
N ASN A 8 21.20 -3.81 12.32
CA ASN A 8 21.50 -3.86 10.90
C ASN A 8 20.60 -2.85 10.16
N SER A 9 21.11 -1.65 9.92
CA SER A 9 20.37 -0.57 9.25
C SER A 9 19.90 -0.97 7.83
N LEU A 10 20.68 -1.76 7.09
CA LEU A 10 20.29 -2.29 5.77
C LEU A 10 19.13 -3.28 5.88
N SER A 11 19.15 -4.15 6.90
CA SER A 11 18.03 -5.03 7.21
C SER A 11 16.78 -4.23 7.58
N LEU A 12 16.89 -3.20 8.42
CA LEU A 12 15.77 -2.35 8.81
C LEU A 12 15.19 -1.58 7.61
N LEU A 13 16.03 -1.06 6.72
CA LEU A 13 15.60 -0.41 5.49
C LEU A 13 14.90 -1.41 4.56
N THR A 14 15.44 -2.62 4.43
CA THR A 14 14.83 -3.70 3.64
C THR A 14 13.47 -4.10 4.23
N GLN A 15 13.37 -4.24 5.55
CA GLN A 15 12.12 -4.54 6.26
C GLN A 15 11.06 -3.45 6.02
N ASN A 16 11.44 -2.19 6.06
CA ASN A 16 10.53 -1.07 5.77
C ASN A 16 10.06 -1.08 4.31
N ASN A 17 10.96 -1.36 3.36
CA ASN A 17 10.57 -1.50 1.95
C ASN A 17 9.67 -2.72 1.71
N LEU A 18 9.94 -3.84 2.39
CA LEU A 18 9.08 -5.03 2.36
C LEU A 18 7.67 -4.72 2.89
N ASN A 19 7.56 -4.01 4.01
CA ASN A 19 6.27 -3.60 4.56
C ASN A 19 5.49 -2.72 3.57
N LYS A 20 6.16 -1.75 2.92
CA LYS A 20 5.55 -0.92 1.86
C LYS A 20 5.06 -1.76 0.69
N SER A 21 5.89 -2.68 0.20
CA SER A 21 5.52 -3.59 -0.90
C SER A 21 4.35 -4.50 -0.52
N GLN A 22 4.29 -4.96 0.73
CA GLN A 22 3.20 -5.78 1.23
C GLN A 22 1.89 -5.00 1.35
N SER A 23 1.94 -3.75 1.80
CA SER A 23 0.76 -2.86 1.78
C SER A 23 0.28 -2.59 0.35
N ALA A 24 1.20 -2.30 -0.58
CA ALA A 24 0.86 -2.09 -1.98
C ALA A 24 0.25 -3.34 -2.63
N LEU A 25 0.75 -4.53 -2.29
CA LEU A 25 0.17 -5.80 -2.71
C LEU A 25 -1.25 -5.99 -2.16
N GLY A 26 -1.49 -5.66 -0.89
CA GLY A 26 -2.83 -5.69 -0.29
C GLY A 26 -3.82 -4.85 -1.07
N THR A 27 -3.49 -3.59 -1.36
CA THR A 27 -4.32 -2.70 -2.17
C THR A 27 -4.53 -3.22 -3.60
N ALA A 28 -3.49 -3.83 -4.20
CA ALA A 28 -3.61 -4.42 -5.53
C ALA A 28 -4.58 -5.61 -5.55
N ILE A 29 -4.54 -6.46 -4.52
CA ILE A 29 -5.48 -7.59 -4.35
C ILE A 29 -6.90 -7.07 -4.13
N GLU A 30 -7.08 -6.06 -3.29
CA GLU A 30 -8.40 -5.46 -3.07
C GLU A 30 -8.98 -4.89 -4.37
N ARG A 31 -8.18 -4.17 -5.16
CA ARG A 31 -8.61 -3.62 -6.48
C ARG A 31 -8.91 -4.72 -7.49
N LEU A 32 -8.14 -5.81 -7.49
CA LEU A 32 -8.39 -6.95 -8.36
C LEU A 32 -9.70 -7.65 -8.00
N SER A 33 -9.96 -7.82 -6.70
CA SER A 33 -11.16 -8.47 -6.17
C SER A 33 -12.43 -7.67 -6.47
N SER A 34 -12.38 -6.34 -6.34
CA SER A 34 -13.54 -5.48 -6.62
C SER A 34 -13.70 -5.12 -8.10
N GLY A 35 -12.62 -5.20 -8.89
CA GLY A 35 -12.56 -4.63 -10.24
C GLY A 35 -12.61 -3.10 -10.28
N LEU A 36 -12.66 -2.43 -9.12
CA LEU A 36 -12.78 -0.98 -8.99
C LEU A 36 -11.42 -0.37 -8.64
N ARG A 37 -11.03 0.65 -9.40
CA ARG A 37 -9.78 1.38 -9.16
C ARG A 37 -9.80 2.14 -7.82
N ILE A 38 -10.99 2.59 -7.40
CA ILE A 38 -11.25 3.28 -6.12
C ILE A 38 -12.13 2.34 -5.30
N ASN A 39 -11.58 1.81 -4.21
CA ASN A 39 -12.23 0.76 -3.43
C ASN A 39 -12.97 1.28 -2.20
N SER A 40 -12.59 2.44 -1.70
CA SER A 40 -13.25 3.07 -0.56
C SER A 40 -13.24 4.60 -0.68
N ALA A 41 -14.18 5.27 -0.02
CA ALA A 41 -14.18 6.73 0.13
C ALA A 41 -12.96 7.24 0.96
N LYS A 42 -12.22 6.33 1.60
CA LYS A 42 -10.96 6.65 2.29
C LYS A 42 -9.80 6.81 1.30
N ASP A 43 -9.83 6.11 0.17
CA ASP A 43 -8.79 6.17 -0.86
C ASP A 43 -8.94 7.41 -1.75
N ASP A 44 -10.19 7.78 -2.07
CA ASP A 44 -10.55 9.02 -2.76
C ASP A 44 -12.06 9.29 -2.59
N ALA A 45 -12.42 10.12 -1.62
CA ALA A 45 -13.82 10.47 -1.34
C ALA A 45 -14.50 11.18 -2.52
N ALA A 46 -13.76 11.99 -3.28
CA ALA A 46 -14.29 12.73 -4.42
C ALA A 46 -14.47 11.81 -5.64
N GLY A 47 -13.48 10.97 -5.93
CA GLY A 47 -13.55 9.98 -7.00
C GLY A 47 -14.61 8.90 -6.76
N GLN A 48 -14.83 8.50 -5.50
CA GLN A 48 -15.91 7.58 -5.13
C GLN A 48 -17.30 8.22 -5.29
N ALA A 49 -17.46 9.49 -4.91
CA ALA A 49 -18.71 10.22 -5.11
C ALA A 49 -19.05 10.43 -6.60
N ILE A 50 -18.05 10.64 -7.45
CA ILE A 50 -18.22 10.74 -8.91
C ILE A 50 -18.58 9.37 -9.51
N ALA A 51 -17.90 8.31 -9.10
CA ALA A 51 -18.20 6.95 -9.54
C ALA A 51 -19.65 6.56 -9.23
N ASN A 52 -20.12 6.82 -8.00
CA ASN A 52 -21.51 6.57 -7.59
C ASN A 52 -22.54 7.47 -8.28
N ARG A 53 -22.12 8.60 -8.87
CA ARG A 53 -23.00 9.53 -9.61
C ARG A 53 -23.25 9.11 -11.04
N PHE A 54 -22.37 8.27 -11.60
CA PHE A 54 -22.43 7.79 -12.98
C PHE A 54 -22.79 6.30 -13.09
N THR A 55 -23.07 5.64 -11.97
CA THR A 55 -23.82 4.37 -11.88
C THR A 55 -25.31 4.64 -11.74
#